data_AF-A0A920LY48-F1
#
_entry.id   AF-A0A920LY48-F1
#
_cell.length_a   1.000
_cell.length_b   1.000
_cell.length_c   1.000
_cell.angle_alpha   90.00
_cell.angle_beta   90.00
_cell.angle_gamma   90.00
#
_symmetry.space_group_name_H-M   'P 1'
#
loop_
_entity.id
_entity.type
_entity.pdbx_description
1 polymer ?
#
loop_
_entity_poly.entity_id
_entity_poly.type
_entity_poly.pdbx_seq_one_letter_code
_entity_poly.pdbx_strand_id
1 'polypeptide(L)'
;MEITFGYQKNLVICSNSDLLSNTWSASQNKDKVLLPDLEVLPYDNFSPHPETSSKRLIALRNILKKDSLTVFSTVPALFQPFFDKANVNNLFFEFKEKQKLDRDKLIMNLAENGYEPFDLVIKPSSYALRGSVVDIFPSNSNFPIRIDLDDDLISSISIFDPDSQRTLRKINSFVVRPSKGFVLNDSSIKIFKKIGVPSLT
;
A
#
# COMPACT_ATOMS: atom_id res chain seq x y z
N MET A 1 -7.75 -40.86 3.87
CA MET A 1 -8.54 -39.72 4.38
C MET A 1 -7.57 -38.57 4.51
N GLU A 2 -7.35 -37.82 3.41
CA GLU A 2 -6.47 -36.64 3.45
C GLU A 2 -7.22 -35.51 4.16
N ILE A 3 -6.72 -35.16 5.34
CA ILE A 3 -7.20 -33.98 6.04
C ILE A 3 -6.47 -32.79 5.42
N THR A 4 -7.08 -32.17 4.41
CA THR A 4 -6.58 -30.90 3.86
C THR A 4 -6.86 -29.81 4.90
N PHE A 5 -5.98 -29.63 5.90
CA PHE A 5 -5.86 -28.38 6.64
C PHE A 5 -5.26 -27.33 5.70
N GLY A 6 -6.01 -26.93 4.66
CA GLY A 6 -5.43 -26.21 3.53
C GLY A 6 -6.24 -24.99 3.16
N TYR A 7 -5.59 -23.83 3.31
CA TYR A 7 -5.79 -22.63 2.50
C TYR A 7 -7.10 -22.57 1.71
N GLN A 8 -8.16 -21.98 2.28
CA GLN A 8 -9.43 -21.84 1.59
C GLN A 8 -9.56 -20.42 1.01
N LYS A 9 -8.93 -20.20 -0.15
CA LYS A 9 -9.11 -18.97 -0.93
C LYS A 9 -10.17 -19.18 -1.99
N ASN A 10 -11.27 -18.44 -1.89
CA ASN A 10 -12.37 -18.48 -2.84
C ASN A 10 -12.31 -17.23 -3.73
N LEU A 11 -12.56 -17.38 -5.03
CA LEU A 11 -12.68 -16.27 -5.97
C LEU A 11 -14.12 -16.20 -6.49
N VAL A 12 -14.79 -15.08 -6.24
CA VAL A 12 -16.11 -14.76 -6.76
C VAL A 12 -15.94 -13.76 -7.91
N ILE A 13 -16.35 -14.17 -9.11
CA ILE A 13 -16.24 -13.36 -10.31
C ILE A 13 -17.63 -12.87 -10.69
N CYS A 14 -17.80 -11.56 -10.76
CA CYS A 14 -19.03 -10.92 -11.20
C CYS A 14 -18.87 -10.40 -12.64
N SER A 15 -19.97 -10.42 -13.40
CA SER A 15 -19.98 -10.00 -14.80
C SER A 15 -19.80 -8.48 -14.99
N ASN A 16 -20.20 -7.67 -14.00
CA ASN A 16 -20.07 -6.21 -14.03
C ASN A 16 -19.91 -5.63 -12.60
N SER A 17 -19.65 -4.32 -12.53
CA SER A 17 -19.44 -3.55 -11.30
C SER A 17 -20.67 -3.52 -10.38
N ASP A 18 -21.88 -3.44 -10.94
CA ASP A 18 -23.11 -3.36 -10.16
C ASP A 18 -23.38 -4.69 -9.43
N LEU A 19 -23.28 -5.80 -10.15
CA LEU A 19 -23.39 -7.13 -9.57
C LEU A 19 -22.29 -7.38 -8.55
N LEU A 20 -21.06 -6.91 -8.81
CA LEU A 20 -19.96 -6.99 -7.86
C LEU A 20 -20.30 -6.26 -6.56
N SER A 21 -20.77 -5.02 -6.65
CA SER A 21 -21.15 -4.20 -5.49
C SER A 21 -22.27 -4.86 -4.67
N ASN A 22 -23.30 -5.36 -5.33
CA ASN A 22 -24.42 -6.05 -4.69
C ASN A 22 -23.98 -7.35 -4.01
N THR A 23 -23.19 -8.18 -4.72
CA THR A 23 -22.72 -9.48 -4.20
C THR A 23 -21.74 -9.28 -3.04
N TRP A 24 -20.85 -8.28 -3.14
CA TRP A 24 -19.96 -7.88 -2.05
C TRP A 24 -20.75 -7.46 -0.81
N SER A 25 -21.77 -6.63 -0.98
CA SER A 25 -22.57 -6.09 0.12
C SER A 25 -23.45 -7.16 0.78
N ALA A 26 -23.99 -8.09 -0.01
CA ALA A 26 -24.78 -9.21 0.49
C ALA A 26 -23.94 -10.27 1.25
N SER A 27 -22.64 -10.35 0.99
CA SER A 27 -21.78 -11.35 1.62
C SER A 27 -21.55 -11.09 3.11
N GLN A 28 -21.90 -12.07 3.95
CA GLN A 28 -21.68 -12.06 5.40
C GLN A 28 -20.27 -12.54 5.80
N ASN A 29 -19.42 -12.92 4.85
CA ASN A 29 -18.06 -13.35 5.16
C ASN A 29 -17.25 -12.18 5.73
N LYS A 30 -16.64 -12.37 6.90
CA LYS A 30 -15.77 -11.36 7.53
C LYS A 30 -14.40 -11.30 6.86
N ASP A 31 -13.89 -12.42 6.38
CA ASP A 31 -12.64 -12.52 5.65
C ASP A 31 -12.91 -12.43 4.15
N LYS A 32 -13.27 -11.22 3.71
CA LYS A 32 -13.46 -10.88 2.30
C LYS A 32 -12.60 -9.70 1.86
N VAL A 33 -12.22 -9.68 0.59
CA VAL A 33 -11.50 -8.56 -0.03
C VAL A 33 -12.03 -8.27 -1.42
N LEU A 34 -12.10 -6.99 -1.76
CA LEU A 34 -12.45 -6.53 -3.10
C LEU A 34 -11.17 -6.31 -3.91
N LEU A 35 -11.08 -6.89 -5.10
CA LEU A 35 -10.06 -6.58 -6.08
C LEU A 35 -10.71 -5.73 -7.18
N PRO A 36 -10.58 -4.39 -7.12
CA PRO A 36 -11.24 -3.49 -8.05
C PRO A 36 -10.55 -3.49 -9.42
N ASP A 37 -11.34 -3.10 -10.42
CA ASP A 37 -10.84 -2.67 -11.72
C ASP A 37 -10.06 -1.35 -11.58
N LEU A 38 -9.07 -1.10 -12.44
CA LEU A 38 -8.34 0.17 -12.43
C LEU A 38 -9.15 1.37 -12.94
N GLU A 39 -10.34 1.14 -13.50
CA GLU A 39 -11.25 2.18 -14.03
C GLU A 39 -10.59 3.04 -15.12
N VAL A 40 -9.64 2.46 -15.85
CA VAL A 40 -8.99 3.04 -17.02
C VAL A 40 -9.04 2.05 -18.16
N LEU A 41 -9.14 2.57 -19.38
CA LEU A 41 -9.12 1.72 -20.57
C LEU A 41 -7.71 1.15 -20.79
N PRO A 42 -7.58 -0.02 -21.44
CA PRO A 42 -6.27 -0.49 -21.92
C PRO A 42 -5.62 0.57 -22.82
N TYR A 43 -4.37 0.94 -22.50
CA TYR A 43 -3.60 1.96 -23.22
C TYR A 43 -4.16 3.38 -23.17
N ASP A 44 -4.93 3.70 -22.13
CA ASP A 44 -5.41 5.06 -21.87
C ASP A 44 -4.24 6.00 -21.49
N ASN A 45 -4.42 7.30 -21.73
CA ASN A 45 -3.46 8.34 -21.37
C ASN A 45 -3.57 8.75 -19.89
N PHE A 46 -4.60 8.28 -19.19
CA PHE A 46 -4.82 8.55 -17.78
C PHE A 46 -4.21 7.47 -16.90
N SER A 47 -3.54 7.89 -15.83
CA SER A 47 -3.15 6.99 -14.76
C SER A 47 -4.38 6.60 -13.93
N PRO A 48 -4.47 5.34 -13.45
CA PRO A 48 -5.53 4.95 -12.52
C PRO A 48 -5.55 5.87 -11.30
N HIS A 49 -6.74 6.11 -10.75
CA HIS A 49 -6.86 6.93 -9.57
C HIS A 49 -5.99 6.36 -8.42
N PRO A 50 -5.24 7.19 -7.66
CA PRO A 50 -4.36 6.71 -6.60
C PRO A 50 -5.07 5.84 -5.56
N GLU A 51 -6.32 6.18 -5.24
CA GLU A 51 -7.14 5.40 -4.31
C GLU A 51 -7.44 3.99 -4.85
N THR A 52 -7.78 3.87 -6.13
CA THR A 52 -8.08 2.59 -6.80
C THR A 52 -6.83 1.72 -6.85
N SER A 53 -5.70 2.30 -7.25
CA SER A 53 -4.38 1.63 -7.22
C SER A 53 -4.02 1.14 -5.81
N SER A 54 -4.26 1.96 -4.79
CA SER A 54 -4.02 1.62 -3.38
C SER A 54 -4.93 0.47 -2.92
N LYS A 55 -6.23 0.52 -3.22
CA LYS A 55 -7.19 -0.57 -2.91
C LYS A 55 -6.75 -1.88 -3.53
N ARG A 56 -6.32 -1.86 -4.79
CA ARG A 56 -5.82 -3.03 -5.51
C ARG A 56 -4.56 -3.60 -4.86
N LEU A 57 -3.58 -2.76 -4.51
CA LEU A 57 -2.34 -3.21 -3.85
C LEU A 57 -2.61 -3.83 -2.47
N ILE A 58 -3.53 -3.25 -1.68
CA ILE A 58 -4.00 -3.82 -0.40
C ILE A 58 -4.63 -5.19 -0.63
N ALA A 59 -5.48 -5.31 -1.65
CA ALA A 59 -6.14 -6.57 -1.97
C ALA A 59 -5.12 -7.67 -2.27
N LEU A 60 -4.10 -7.37 -3.10
CA LEU A 60 -3.02 -8.29 -3.41
C LEU A 60 -2.23 -8.71 -2.16
N ARG A 61 -1.88 -7.76 -1.28
CA ARG A 61 -1.20 -8.08 -0.01
C ARG A 61 -2.04 -9.02 0.85
N ASN A 62 -3.34 -8.76 0.98
CA ASN A 62 -4.26 -9.62 1.75
C ASN A 62 -4.35 -11.02 1.14
N ILE A 63 -4.43 -11.12 -0.19
CA ILE A 63 -4.43 -12.38 -0.92
C ILE A 63 -3.13 -13.16 -0.68
N LEU A 64 -1.99 -12.48 -0.53
CA LEU A 64 -0.71 -13.15 -0.24
C LEU A 64 -0.57 -13.56 1.23
N LYS A 65 -0.99 -12.71 2.17
CA LYS A 65 -0.76 -12.90 3.61
C LYS A 65 -1.77 -13.81 4.31
N LYS A 66 -3.03 -13.82 3.88
CA LYS A 66 -4.09 -14.61 4.55
C LYS A 66 -4.15 -16.03 4.01
N ASP A 67 -4.40 -17.00 4.87
CA ASP A 67 -4.56 -18.40 4.46
C ASP A 67 -5.98 -18.70 3.96
N SER A 68 -6.98 -18.04 4.54
CA SER A 68 -8.40 -18.11 4.15
C SER A 68 -8.93 -16.73 3.79
N LEU A 69 -9.50 -16.57 2.60
CA LEU A 69 -10.00 -15.29 2.08
C LEU A 69 -10.96 -15.49 0.91
N THR A 70 -12.10 -14.78 0.90
CA THR A 70 -12.94 -14.67 -0.29
C THR A 70 -12.60 -13.39 -1.05
N VAL A 71 -12.14 -13.52 -2.29
CA VAL A 71 -11.85 -12.40 -3.20
C VAL A 71 -13.05 -12.16 -4.10
N PHE A 72 -13.48 -10.91 -4.20
CA PHE A 72 -14.54 -10.48 -5.12
C PHE A 72 -13.93 -9.60 -6.20
N SER A 73 -14.19 -9.91 -7.47
CA SER A 73 -13.65 -9.15 -8.60
C SER A 73 -14.54 -9.26 -9.84
N THR A 74 -14.18 -8.53 -10.90
CA THR A 74 -14.78 -8.67 -12.24
C THR A 74 -13.78 -9.32 -13.19
N VAL A 75 -14.27 -9.82 -14.33
CA VAL A 75 -13.39 -10.36 -15.38
C VAL A 75 -12.34 -9.32 -15.84
N PRO A 76 -12.68 -8.06 -16.20
CA PRO A 76 -11.69 -7.06 -16.61
C PRO A 76 -10.59 -6.81 -15.57
N ALA A 77 -10.96 -6.71 -14.29
CA ALA A 77 -10.02 -6.48 -13.20
C ALA A 77 -9.00 -7.61 -13.03
N LEU A 78 -9.37 -8.85 -13.38
CA LEU A 78 -8.49 -10.02 -13.31
C LEU A 78 -7.52 -10.12 -14.50
N PHE A 79 -7.84 -9.52 -15.64
CA PHE A 79 -6.95 -9.49 -16.81
C PHE A 79 -5.95 -8.33 -16.77
N GLN A 80 -6.18 -7.34 -15.91
CA GLN A 80 -5.22 -6.25 -15.71
C GLN A 80 -3.91 -6.72 -15.08
N PRO A 81 -2.77 -6.13 -15.45
CA PRO A 81 -1.47 -6.49 -14.89
C PRO A 81 -1.43 -6.46 -13.35
N PHE A 82 -0.62 -7.35 -12.79
CA PHE A 82 -0.37 -7.43 -11.35
C PHE A 82 1.11 -7.22 -11.07
N PHE A 83 1.39 -6.67 -9.89
CA PHE A 83 2.72 -6.74 -9.31
C PHE A 83 3.07 -8.20 -9.02
N ASP A 84 4.34 -8.54 -9.19
CA ASP A 84 4.88 -9.83 -8.76
C ASP A 84 4.78 -9.97 -7.24
N LYS A 85 4.62 -11.23 -6.80
CA LYS A 85 4.37 -11.54 -5.38
C LYS A 85 5.49 -11.05 -4.45
N ALA A 86 6.74 -11.08 -4.92
CA ALA A 86 7.88 -10.65 -4.13
C ALA A 86 7.83 -9.15 -3.87
N ASN A 87 7.58 -8.34 -4.92
CA ASN A 87 7.48 -6.90 -4.76
C ASN A 87 6.28 -6.49 -3.90
N VAL A 88 5.11 -7.13 -4.03
CA VAL A 88 3.92 -6.78 -3.21
C VAL A 88 4.22 -6.80 -1.70
N ASN A 89 5.03 -7.75 -1.22
CA ASN A 89 5.35 -7.81 0.20
C ASN A 89 6.31 -6.68 0.64
N ASN A 90 7.26 -6.33 -0.23
CA ASN A 90 8.31 -5.34 0.02
C ASN A 90 7.83 -3.89 -0.15
N LEU A 91 6.67 -3.67 -0.78
CA LEU A 91 6.09 -2.33 -0.99
C LEU A 91 5.56 -1.68 0.29
N PHE A 92 5.36 -2.42 1.39
CA PHE A 92 4.71 -1.89 2.59
C PHE A 92 5.69 -1.76 3.75
N PHE A 93 5.69 -0.61 4.39
CA PHE A 93 6.44 -0.37 5.62
C PHE A 93 5.51 -0.58 6.81
N GLU A 94 5.78 -1.63 7.59
CA GLU A 94 5.04 -1.93 8.82
C GLU A 94 5.83 -1.40 10.01
N PHE A 95 5.16 -0.59 10.82
CA PHE A 95 5.69 -0.03 12.06
C PHE A 95 4.87 -0.58 13.22
N LYS A 96 5.54 -1.04 14.26
CA LYS A 96 4.94 -1.49 15.51
C LYS A 96 5.76 -1.01 16.70
N GLU A 97 5.09 -0.69 17.80
CA GLU A 97 5.79 -0.40 19.05
C GLU A 97 6.79 -1.52 19.42
N LYS A 98 7.93 -1.13 19.99
CA LYS A 98 9.05 -2.01 20.38
C LYS A 98 9.78 -2.69 19.21
N GLN A 99 9.46 -2.36 17.96
CA GLN A 99 10.23 -2.78 16.80
C GLN A 99 11.51 -1.95 16.69
N LYS A 100 12.62 -2.58 16.26
CA LYS A 100 13.83 -1.86 15.86
C LYS A 100 13.64 -1.19 14.51
N LEU A 101 14.01 0.08 14.41
CA LEU A 101 13.92 0.88 13.21
C LEU A 101 15.28 1.45 12.84
N ASP A 102 15.81 0.98 11.71
CA ASP A 102 16.96 1.57 11.05
C ASP A 102 16.51 2.78 10.24
N ARG A 103 16.87 3.97 10.72
CA ARG A 103 16.43 5.24 10.14
C ARG A 103 16.99 5.46 8.74
N ASP A 104 18.26 5.15 8.52
CA ASP A 104 18.91 5.38 7.24
C ASP A 104 18.29 4.50 6.16
N LYS A 105 18.04 3.23 6.49
CA LYS A 105 17.30 2.32 5.60
C LYS A 105 15.87 2.81 5.36
N LEU A 106 15.18 3.30 6.38
CA LEU A 106 13.83 3.85 6.20
C LEU A 106 13.83 5.03 5.22
N ILE A 107 14.78 5.95 5.35
CA ILE A 107 14.88 7.13 4.48
C ILE A 107 15.12 6.73 3.03
N MET A 108 16.09 5.84 2.79
CA MET A 108 16.34 5.31 1.45
C MET A 108 15.07 4.69 0.87
N ASN A 109 14.40 3.83 1.65
CA ASN A 109 13.19 3.17 1.20
C ASN A 109 12.04 4.15 0.93
N LEU A 110 11.84 5.17 1.79
CA LEU A 110 10.80 6.19 1.60
C LEU A 110 11.05 6.98 0.31
N ALA A 111 12.29 7.41 0.07
CA ALA A 111 12.69 8.11 -1.14
C ALA A 111 12.46 7.25 -2.40
N GLU A 112 12.89 5.98 -2.38
CA GLU A 112 12.64 5.02 -3.47
C GLU A 112 11.14 4.77 -3.70
N ASN A 113 10.30 4.94 -2.67
CA ASN A 113 8.85 4.76 -2.76
C ASN A 113 8.09 6.07 -3.04
N GLY A 114 8.82 7.12 -3.43
CA GLY A 114 8.25 8.39 -3.91
C GLY A 114 7.85 9.37 -2.80
N TYR A 115 8.37 9.21 -1.59
CA TYR A 115 8.19 10.20 -0.52
C TYR A 115 9.25 11.28 -0.59
N GLU A 116 8.85 12.51 -0.33
CA GLU A 116 9.71 13.68 -0.37
C GLU A 116 10.12 14.13 1.06
N PRO A 117 11.39 14.50 1.29
CA PRO A 117 11.83 15.07 2.56
C PRO A 117 11.33 16.51 2.73
N PHE A 118 10.87 16.84 3.94
CA PHE A 118 10.46 18.17 4.37
C PHE A 118 10.95 18.46 5.79
N ASP A 119 11.04 19.74 6.15
CA ASP A 119 11.30 20.14 7.54
C ASP A 119 10.08 19.91 8.44
N LEU A 120 8.88 20.09 7.85
CA LEU A 120 7.59 19.93 8.50
C LEU A 120 6.63 19.20 7.58
N VAL A 121 6.02 18.12 8.09
CA VAL A 121 5.05 17.33 7.35
C VAL A 121 3.68 18.00 7.39
N ILE A 122 3.25 18.53 6.24
CA ILE A 122 1.96 19.21 6.05
C ILE A 122 1.13 18.66 4.87
N LYS A 123 1.75 17.88 3.96
CA LYS A 123 1.09 17.34 2.76
C LYS A 123 1.34 15.84 2.60
N PRO A 124 0.43 15.08 1.95
CA PRO A 124 0.65 13.66 1.67
C PRO A 124 1.93 13.39 0.85
N SER A 125 2.46 12.17 0.97
CA SER A 125 3.70 11.73 0.33
C SER A 125 4.95 12.50 0.78
N SER A 126 4.97 12.95 2.03
CA SER A 126 6.13 13.62 2.62
C SER A 126 6.57 12.96 3.92
N TYR A 127 7.82 13.19 4.32
CA TYR A 127 8.36 12.79 5.61
C TYR A 127 9.29 13.87 6.18
N ALA A 128 9.45 13.89 7.51
CA ALA A 128 10.39 14.76 8.20
C ALA A 128 11.14 14.00 9.30
N LEU A 129 12.37 14.42 9.57
CA LEU A 129 13.24 13.83 10.59
C LEU A 129 13.66 14.90 11.58
N ARG A 130 13.34 14.71 12.86
CA ARG A 130 13.62 15.70 13.91
C ARG A 130 14.14 14.99 15.15
N GLY A 131 15.47 14.92 15.28
CA GLY A 131 16.11 14.23 16.41
C GLY A 131 15.68 12.76 16.45
N SER A 132 14.97 12.35 17.51
CA SER A 132 14.40 11.01 17.69
C SER A 132 13.02 10.80 17.06
N VAL A 133 12.48 11.80 16.35
CA VAL A 133 11.14 11.75 15.78
C VAL A 133 11.20 11.58 14.27
N VAL A 134 10.37 10.68 13.76
CA VAL A 134 10.13 10.49 12.32
C VAL A 134 8.65 10.75 12.03
N ASP A 135 8.36 11.78 11.25
CA ASP A 135 7.01 12.08 10.78
C ASP A 135 6.85 11.58 9.35
N ILE A 136 5.74 10.93 9.04
CA ILE A 136 5.42 10.42 7.70
C ILE A 136 3.97 10.75 7.39
N PHE A 137 3.69 11.32 6.22
CA PHE A 137 2.32 11.50 5.70
C PHE A 137 2.08 10.53 4.54
N PRO A 138 1.39 9.41 4.79
CA PRO A 138 1.05 8.46 3.73
C PRO A 138 0.17 9.10 2.66
N SER A 139 0.39 8.75 1.38
CA SER A 139 -0.41 9.27 0.25
C SER A 139 -1.90 8.92 0.33
N ASN A 140 -2.23 7.89 1.11
CA ASN A 140 -3.54 7.25 1.22
C ASN A 140 -4.08 7.25 2.66
N SER A 141 -3.59 8.16 3.48
CA SER A 141 -4.12 8.44 4.82
C SER A 141 -4.65 9.87 4.86
N ASN A 142 -5.67 10.11 5.69
CA ASN A 142 -6.16 11.47 5.93
C ASN A 142 -5.26 12.26 6.88
N PHE A 143 -4.48 11.55 7.71
CA PHE A 143 -3.62 12.15 8.71
C PHE A 143 -2.21 11.56 8.66
N PRO A 144 -1.18 12.36 8.97
CA PRO A 144 0.18 11.88 9.14
C PRO A 144 0.35 11.10 10.44
N ILE A 145 1.44 10.34 10.50
CA ILE A 145 1.89 9.63 11.69
C ILE A 145 3.22 10.19 12.18
N ARG A 146 3.39 10.18 13.49
CA ARG A 146 4.62 10.48 14.21
C ARG A 146 5.11 9.23 14.89
N ILE A 147 6.37 8.88 14.64
CA ILE A 147 7.07 7.75 15.25
C ILE A 147 8.13 8.34 16.17
N ASP A 148 7.98 8.11 17.47
CA ASP A 148 8.98 8.49 18.46
C ASP A 148 9.94 7.30 18.67
N LEU A 149 11.23 7.58 18.62
CA LEU A 149 12.29 6.61 18.81
C LEU A 149 12.97 6.81 20.17
N ASP A 150 13.33 5.70 20.79
CA ASP A 150 14.29 5.62 21.88
C ASP A 150 15.48 4.83 21.35
N ASP A 151 16.58 5.53 21.05
CA ASP A 151 17.67 5.05 20.19
C ASP A 151 17.17 4.46 18.85
N ASP A 152 17.24 3.15 18.69
CA ASP A 152 16.80 2.40 17.50
C ASP A 152 15.43 1.73 17.70
N LEU A 153 14.75 1.93 18.84
CA LEU A 153 13.48 1.29 19.16
C LEU A 153 12.30 2.25 19.03
N ILE A 154 11.21 1.77 18.40
CA ILE A 154 9.95 2.52 18.36
C ILE A 154 9.33 2.55 19.76
N SER A 155 9.35 3.73 20.39
CA SER A 155 8.78 3.94 21.71
C SER A 155 7.28 4.20 21.64
N SER A 156 6.82 5.00 20.67
CA SER A 156 5.40 5.28 20.47
C SER A 156 5.09 5.64 19.02
N ILE A 157 3.85 5.34 18.59
CA ILE A 157 3.33 5.77 17.30
C ILE A 157 2.05 6.57 17.54
N SER A 158 1.96 7.75 16.93
CA SER A 158 0.85 8.67 17.11
C SER A 158 0.34 9.17 15.77
N ILE A 159 -0.97 9.38 15.66
CA ILE A 159 -1.57 10.18 14.59
C ILE A 159 -1.58 11.63 15.07
N PHE A 160 -1.19 12.57 14.22
CA PHE A 160 -1.17 13.99 14.54
C PHE A 160 -1.86 14.82 13.46
N ASP A 161 -2.26 16.03 13.83
CA ASP A 161 -2.88 16.99 12.93
C ASP A 161 -1.81 17.78 12.16
N PRO A 162 -1.83 17.79 10.81
CA PRO A 162 -0.75 18.38 10.01
C PRO A 162 -0.65 19.90 10.15
N ASP A 163 -1.73 20.60 10.50
CA ASP A 163 -1.73 22.05 10.59
C ASP A 163 -1.26 22.51 11.97
N SER A 164 -1.85 21.96 13.04
CA SER A 164 -1.53 22.31 14.42
C SER A 164 -0.31 21.56 14.98
N GLN A 165 0.15 20.52 14.30
CA GLN A 165 1.27 19.65 14.70
C GLN A 165 1.06 18.94 16.05
N ARG A 166 -0.20 18.86 16.52
CA ARG A 166 -0.58 18.25 17.79
C ARG A 166 -0.99 16.79 17.61
N THR A 167 -0.59 15.96 18.56
CA THR A 167 -1.03 14.56 18.61
C THR A 167 -2.54 14.48 18.81
N LEU A 168 -3.21 13.73 17.93
CA LEU A 168 -4.64 13.42 18.00
C LEU A 168 -4.89 12.16 18.82
N ARG A 169 -4.16 11.08 18.54
CA ARG A 169 -4.25 9.82 19.30
C ARG A 169 -3.03 8.94 19.11
N LYS A 170 -2.78 8.05 20.06
CA LYS A 170 -1.76 6.98 19.96
C LYS A 170 -2.31 5.72 19.29
N ILE A 171 -1.44 4.99 18.60
CA ILE A 171 -1.73 3.72 17.92
C ILE A 171 -0.58 2.73 18.13
N ASN A 172 -0.88 1.43 18.15
CA ASN A 172 0.14 0.40 18.42
C ASN A 172 0.93 -0.01 17.16
N SER A 173 0.36 0.20 15.98
CA SER A 173 0.96 -0.16 14.70
C SER A 173 0.39 0.65 13.56
N PHE A 174 1.19 0.86 12.52
CA PHE A 174 0.75 1.50 11.28
C PHE A 174 1.43 0.85 10.07
N VAL A 175 0.74 0.86 8.93
CA VAL A 175 1.30 0.37 7.66
C VAL A 175 1.32 1.50 6.64
N VAL A 176 2.51 1.94 6.26
CA VAL A 176 2.73 2.89 5.18
C VAL A 176 2.86 2.13 3.86
N ARG A 177 2.28 2.68 2.80
CA ARG A 177 2.32 2.11 1.44
C ARG A 177 3.19 3.00 0.55
N PRO A 178 3.63 2.55 -0.63
CA PRO A 178 4.36 3.41 -1.55
C PRO A 178 3.47 4.56 -1.98
N SER A 179 4.04 5.76 -2.14
CA SER A 179 3.28 6.93 -2.60
C SER A 179 2.69 6.69 -3.99
N LYS A 180 3.51 6.13 -4.89
CA LYS A 180 3.18 5.93 -6.32
C LYS A 180 2.66 4.52 -6.65
N GLY A 181 2.52 3.63 -5.66
CA GLY A 181 2.12 2.24 -5.86
C GLY A 181 3.20 1.30 -6.42
N PHE A 182 4.39 1.81 -6.77
CA PHE A 182 5.55 1.04 -7.22
C PHE A 182 6.86 1.67 -6.71
N VAL A 183 7.95 0.90 -6.74
CA VAL A 183 9.29 1.38 -6.33
C VAL A 183 10.01 2.04 -7.51
N LEU A 184 10.49 3.27 -7.30
CA LEU A 184 11.35 4.03 -8.20
C LEU A 184 12.77 4.05 -7.64
N ASN A 185 13.58 3.05 -7.99
CA ASN A 185 15.00 3.00 -7.66
C ASN A 185 15.84 2.79 -8.92
N ASP A 186 17.17 2.92 -8.79
CA ASP A 186 18.07 2.82 -9.94
C ASP A 186 17.92 1.49 -10.69
N SER A 187 17.64 0.41 -9.95
CA SER A 187 17.41 -0.92 -10.53
C SER A 187 16.13 -0.95 -11.37
N SER A 188 15.01 -0.42 -10.84
CA SER A 188 13.74 -0.38 -11.58
C SER A 188 13.81 0.57 -12.78
N ILE A 189 14.52 1.69 -12.68
CA ILE A 189 14.79 2.61 -13.79
C ILE A 189 15.62 1.93 -14.88
N LYS A 190 16.68 1.18 -14.51
CA LYS A 190 17.50 0.41 -15.47
C LYS A 190 16.69 -0.66 -16.17
N ILE A 191 15.85 -1.40 -15.44
CA ILE A 191 14.95 -2.41 -16.01
C ILE A 191 14.00 -1.75 -17.01
N PHE A 192 13.35 -0.65 -16.63
CA PHE A 192 12.44 0.08 -17.51
C PHE A 192 13.13 0.55 -18.80
N LYS A 193 14.32 1.16 -18.68
CA LYS A 193 15.12 1.59 -19.84
C LYS A 193 15.55 0.43 -20.74
N LYS A 194 15.84 -0.75 -20.15
CA LYS A 194 16.29 -1.94 -20.89
C LYS A 194 15.14 -2.65 -21.63
N ILE A 195 13.95 -2.66 -21.05
CA ILE A 195 12.77 -3.27 -21.67
C ILE A 195 12.33 -2.44 -22.90
N GLY A 196 12.65 -1.14 -22.91
CA GLY A 196 12.41 -0.26 -24.04
C GLY A 196 10.92 0.05 -24.21
N VAL A 197 10.56 1.32 -24.07
CA VAL A 197 9.38 1.81 -24.80
C VAL A 197 9.81 1.75 -26.27
N PRO A 198 9.16 0.97 -27.14
CA PRO A 198 9.40 1.13 -28.57
C PRO A 198 9.16 2.61 -28.86
N SER A 199 10.14 3.30 -29.43
CA SER A 199 9.98 4.67 -29.87
C SER A 199 8.67 4.75 -30.64
N LEU A 200 7.68 5.47 -30.09
CA LEU A 200 6.49 5.86 -30.84
C LEU A 200 6.96 6.96 -31.80
N THR A 201 7.66 6.54 -32.85
CA THR A 201 7.92 7.32 -34.08
C THR A 201 6.89 6.94 -35.12
#